data_AF-A0AAD0NC21-F1
#
_entry.id   AF-A0AAD0NC21-F1
#
_cell.length_a   1.000
_cell.length_b   1.000
_cell.length_c   1.000
_cell.angle_alpha   90.00
_cell.angle_beta   90.00
_cell.angle_gamma   90.00
#
_symmetry.space_group_name_H-M   'P 1'
#
loop_
_entity.id
_entity.type
_entity.pdbx_description
1 polymer ?
#
loop_
_entity_poly.entity_id
_entity_poly.type
_entity_poly.pdbx_seq_one_letter_code
_entity_poly.pdbx_strand_id
1 'polypeptide(L)'
;MNRFPPISRLALSAAGLLLVAVTATAQTAQPAPAASAAPAATATRIHEADQTFITDGTKTVSTQHDAARIADSRTSDSQVKAFAQRVSTDDAKIIQAMRAASPRGVDVPANDPDTTVLNSIKSLRGAEFDKAYIEQVALAGQQKTISAFQAEIASGRDAKLKEVARQALPILQAHYADAQKLAQRHHLASAQ
;
A
#
# COMPACT_ATOMS: atom_id res chain seq x y z
N MET A 1 8.73 38.34 47.55
CA MET A 1 9.63 37.21 47.92
C MET A 1 10.78 37.26 46.89
N ASN A 2 11.85 38.06 47.05
CA ASN A 2 13.01 37.95 47.97
C ASN A 2 13.65 36.54 47.87
N ARG A 3 14.92 36.30 47.48
CA ARG A 3 16.15 37.12 47.37
C ARG A 3 17.19 36.50 46.39
N PHE A 4 18.13 37.32 45.92
CA PHE A 4 19.45 36.99 45.31
C PHE A 4 20.53 36.63 46.39
N PRO A 5 21.86 36.55 46.06
CA PRO A 5 22.76 35.41 45.74
C PRO A 5 23.86 35.23 46.85
N PRO A 6 25.06 34.60 46.65
CA PRO A 6 26.24 35.38 46.16
C PRO A 6 27.51 34.66 45.56
N ILE A 7 28.29 35.46 44.79
CA ILE A 7 29.79 35.65 44.74
C ILE A 7 30.68 34.51 44.15
N SER A 8 31.32 34.65 42.96
CA SER A 8 32.48 35.50 42.53
C SER A 8 33.85 35.15 43.12
N ARG A 9 34.85 34.84 42.27
CA ARG A 9 36.24 35.35 42.41
C ARG A 9 36.93 35.56 41.06
N LEU A 10 37.62 36.69 41.01
CA LEU A 10 38.36 37.36 39.94
C LEU A 10 39.86 37.24 40.25
N ALA A 11 40.73 37.11 39.24
CA ALA A 11 42.14 37.56 39.26
C ALA A 11 42.70 37.48 37.82
N LEU A 12 42.90 38.58 37.11
CA LEU A 12 44.00 39.58 37.11
C LEU A 12 45.12 39.27 36.10
N SER A 13 45.28 40.22 35.18
CA SER A 13 46.22 40.30 34.06
C SER A 13 47.69 40.48 34.47
N ALA A 14 48.61 40.14 33.56
CA ALA A 14 49.91 40.81 33.45
C ALA A 14 50.31 40.93 31.97
N ALA A 15 50.67 42.15 31.57
CA ALA A 15 51.14 42.53 30.25
C ALA A 15 52.67 42.33 30.14
N GLY A 16 53.15 42.01 28.94
CA GLY A 16 54.57 41.99 28.58
C GLY A 16 54.72 42.11 27.07
N LEU A 17 55.17 43.28 26.63
CA LEU A 17 55.38 43.69 25.23
C LEU A 17 56.86 43.42 24.87
N LEU A 18 57.17 42.69 23.78
CA LEU A 18 58.34 42.99 22.92
C LEU A 18 58.39 42.16 21.60
N LEU A 19 58.45 42.94 20.52
CA LEU A 19 58.90 42.80 19.12
C LEU A 19 59.50 41.50 18.50
N VAL A 20 59.14 41.34 17.20
CA VAL A 20 59.92 40.81 16.02
C VAL A 20 59.98 39.26 15.93
N ALA A 21 59.81 38.57 14.79
CA ALA A 21 59.95 38.86 13.36
C ALA A 21 58.93 38.09 12.50
N VAL A 22 58.68 38.62 11.30
CA VAL A 22 57.98 37.99 10.17
C VAL A 22 58.73 36.75 9.69
N THR A 23 58.04 35.61 9.63
CA THR A 23 58.35 34.53 8.69
C THR A 23 57.06 34.11 7.98
N ALA A 24 57.01 34.40 6.69
CA ALA A 24 55.94 33.96 5.82
C ALA A 24 56.07 32.45 5.59
N THR A 25 55.08 31.67 6.05
CA THR A 25 54.88 30.29 5.59
C THR A 25 53.55 30.24 4.86
N ALA A 26 53.60 30.01 3.55
CA ALA A 26 52.43 29.71 2.74
C ALA A 26 51.74 28.45 3.30
N GLN A 27 50.59 28.63 3.95
CA GLN A 27 49.74 27.51 4.37
C GLN A 27 48.90 27.10 3.16
N THR A 28 49.28 25.97 2.56
CA THR A 28 48.41 25.26 1.63
C THR A 28 47.15 24.83 2.41
N ALA A 29 45.98 25.29 1.98
CA ALA A 29 44.70 24.89 2.55
C ALA A 29 44.54 23.37 2.41
N GLN A 30 44.53 22.67 3.53
CA GLN A 30 44.27 21.23 3.59
C GLN A 30 42.80 21.01 3.20
N PRO A 31 42.49 20.16 2.20
CA PRO A 31 41.11 19.85 1.86
C PRO A 31 40.41 19.23 3.08
N ALA A 32 39.27 19.78 3.47
CA ALA A 32 38.42 19.17 4.48
C ALA A 32 38.06 17.74 4.05
N PRO A 33 38.01 16.75 4.97
CA PRO A 33 37.57 15.42 4.62
C PRO A 33 36.14 15.52 4.07
N ALA A 34 35.96 15.04 2.83
CA ALA A 34 34.66 14.94 2.20
C ALA A 34 33.75 14.14 3.14
N ALA A 35 32.67 14.77 3.61
CA ALA A 35 31.62 14.09 4.34
C ALA A 35 31.17 12.91 3.47
N SER A 36 31.33 11.69 4.00
CA SER A 36 30.84 10.48 3.33
C SER A 36 29.36 10.67 3.06
N ALA A 37 28.99 10.82 1.78
CA ALA A 37 27.60 10.81 1.37
C ALA A 37 26.97 9.53 1.92
N ALA A 38 25.93 9.67 2.74
CA ALA A 38 25.15 8.54 3.20
C ALA A 38 24.71 7.75 1.96
N PRO A 39 24.83 6.40 1.96
CA PRO A 39 24.39 5.62 0.82
C PRO A 39 22.92 5.94 0.55
N ALA A 40 22.63 6.42 -0.66
CA ALA A 40 21.26 6.55 -1.12
C ALA A 40 20.56 5.20 -0.90
N ALA A 41 19.44 5.22 -0.17
CA ALA A 41 18.68 4.02 0.16
C ALA A 41 18.43 3.24 -1.13
N THR A 42 19.14 2.12 -1.30
CA THR A 42 18.94 1.26 -2.44
C THR A 42 17.54 0.69 -2.27
N ALA A 43 16.62 1.05 -3.16
CA ALA A 43 15.29 0.45 -3.18
C ALA A 43 15.47 -1.07 -3.10
N THR A 44 14.90 -1.69 -2.08
CA THR A 44 15.04 -3.13 -1.87
C THR A 44 14.31 -3.80 -3.02
N ARG A 45 15.06 -4.31 -4.00
CA ARG A 45 14.49 -4.96 -5.18
C ARG A 45 14.04 -6.35 -4.77
N ILE A 46 12.73 -6.54 -4.64
CA ILE A 46 12.11 -7.86 -4.45
C ILE A 46 12.01 -8.60 -5.79
N HIS A 47 11.59 -9.87 -5.75
CA HIS A 47 11.39 -10.64 -6.97
C HIS A 47 10.28 -10.02 -7.83
N GLU A 48 10.41 -10.13 -9.16
CA GLU A 48 9.47 -9.52 -10.10
C GLU A 48 8.03 -10.02 -9.92
N ALA A 49 7.86 -11.31 -9.60
CA ALA A 49 6.55 -11.87 -9.30
C ALA A 49 5.93 -11.22 -8.04
N ASP A 50 6.72 -11.06 -6.96
CA ASP A 50 6.26 -10.43 -5.72
C ASP A 50 5.89 -8.97 -5.96
N GLN A 51 6.67 -8.25 -6.77
CA GLN A 51 6.41 -6.86 -7.13
C GLN A 51 5.13 -6.73 -7.98
N THR A 52 4.95 -7.63 -8.95
CA THR A 52 3.74 -7.69 -9.77
C THR A 52 2.52 -8.00 -8.89
N PHE A 53 2.64 -8.95 -7.97
CA PHE A 53 1.57 -9.28 -7.03
C PHE A 53 1.21 -8.11 -6.11
N ILE A 54 2.19 -7.39 -5.56
CA ILE A 54 1.92 -6.19 -4.76
C ILE A 54 1.13 -5.16 -5.58
N THR A 55 1.52 -4.91 -6.83
CA THR A 55 0.83 -3.95 -7.69
C THR A 55 -0.57 -4.44 -8.07
N ASP A 56 -0.66 -5.59 -8.73
CA ASP A 56 -1.91 -6.10 -9.32
C ASP A 56 -2.86 -6.67 -8.28
N GLY A 57 -2.33 -7.37 -7.28
CA GLY A 57 -3.10 -7.90 -6.15
C GLY A 57 -3.72 -6.77 -5.33
N THR A 58 -2.95 -5.73 -4.99
CA THR A 58 -3.51 -4.58 -4.25
C THR A 58 -4.54 -3.86 -5.11
N LYS A 59 -4.27 -3.66 -6.39
CA LYS A 59 -5.20 -2.98 -7.30
C LYS A 59 -6.52 -3.73 -7.45
N THR A 60 -6.46 -5.03 -7.69
CA THR A 60 -7.65 -5.87 -7.89
C THR A 60 -8.49 -5.96 -6.62
N VAL A 61 -7.89 -6.24 -5.46
CA VAL A 61 -8.61 -6.32 -4.18
C VAL A 61 -9.16 -4.95 -3.75
N SER A 62 -8.40 -3.86 -3.95
CA SER A 62 -8.90 -2.49 -3.70
C SER A 62 -10.11 -2.16 -4.58
N THR A 63 -10.08 -2.58 -5.85
CA THR A 63 -11.20 -2.38 -6.78
C THR A 63 -12.46 -3.12 -6.31
N GLN A 64 -12.33 -4.39 -5.92
CA GLN A 64 -13.44 -5.19 -5.40
C GLN A 64 -14.02 -4.56 -4.12
N HIS A 65 -13.15 -4.19 -3.17
CA HIS A 65 -13.51 -3.51 -1.94
C HIS A 65 -14.32 -2.22 -2.18
N ASP A 66 -13.79 -1.32 -3.00
CA ASP A 66 -14.42 -0.01 -3.22
C ASP A 66 -15.69 -0.11 -4.07
N ALA A 67 -15.71 -0.99 -5.08
CA ALA A 67 -16.92 -1.26 -5.85
C ALA A 67 -18.03 -1.86 -4.98
N ALA A 68 -17.68 -2.76 -4.06
CA ALA A 68 -18.62 -3.33 -3.12
C ALA A 68 -19.21 -2.27 -2.17
N ARG A 69 -18.42 -1.28 -1.73
CA ARG A 69 -18.93 -0.14 -0.94
C ARG A 69 -19.88 0.74 -1.75
N ILE A 70 -19.63 0.93 -3.04
CA ILE A 70 -20.54 1.67 -3.92
C ILE A 70 -21.92 1.00 -3.91
N ALA A 71 -21.99 -0.33 -3.95
CA ALA A 71 -23.24 -1.09 -4.03
C ALA A 71 -24.26 -0.72 -2.96
N ASP A 72 -23.83 -0.40 -1.73
CA ASP A 72 -24.72 -0.05 -0.62
C ASP A 72 -25.72 1.08 -0.94
N SER A 73 -25.31 2.02 -1.80
CA SER A 73 -26.12 3.17 -2.23
C SER A 73 -26.68 3.06 -3.65
N ARG A 74 -26.33 2.00 -4.40
CA ARG A 74 -26.69 1.87 -5.82
C ARG A 74 -27.67 0.76 -6.10
N THR A 75 -27.72 -0.28 -5.26
CA THR A 75 -28.65 -1.41 -5.39
C THR A 75 -29.81 -1.33 -4.41
N SER A 76 -30.98 -1.81 -4.83
CA SER A 76 -32.10 -2.16 -3.96
C SER A 76 -32.24 -3.68 -3.76
N ASP A 77 -31.42 -4.49 -4.45
CA ASP A 77 -31.44 -5.94 -4.34
C ASP A 77 -30.72 -6.38 -3.05
N SER A 78 -31.46 -7.03 -2.16
CA SER A 78 -30.95 -7.49 -0.87
C SER A 78 -29.80 -8.49 -0.99
N GLN A 79 -29.78 -9.31 -2.05
CA GLN A 79 -28.77 -10.32 -2.27
C GLN A 79 -27.50 -9.72 -2.87
N VAL A 80 -27.61 -8.73 -3.77
CA VAL A 80 -26.46 -7.92 -4.24
C VAL A 80 -25.85 -7.16 -3.06
N LYS A 81 -26.67 -6.52 -2.22
CA LYS A 81 -26.18 -5.81 -1.03
C LYS A 81 -25.46 -6.75 -0.05
N ALA A 82 -26.04 -7.91 0.26
CA ALA A 82 -25.43 -8.88 1.16
C ALA A 82 -24.13 -9.47 0.60
N PHE A 83 -24.05 -9.71 -0.70
CA PHE A 83 -22.81 -10.14 -1.37
C PHE A 83 -21.73 -9.06 -1.25
N ALA A 84 -22.05 -7.82 -1.63
CA ALA A 84 -21.11 -6.71 -1.59
C ALA A 84 -20.57 -6.44 -0.17
N GLN A 85 -21.42 -6.52 0.86
CA GLN A 85 -20.98 -6.36 2.25
C GLN A 85 -19.93 -7.40 2.68
N ARG A 86 -20.09 -8.67 2.25
CA ARG A 86 -19.10 -9.71 2.52
C ARG A 86 -17.79 -9.43 1.79
N VAL A 87 -17.85 -9.14 0.49
CA VAL A 87 -16.67 -8.82 -0.34
C VAL A 87 -15.90 -7.65 0.27
N SER A 88 -16.55 -6.51 0.55
CA SER A 88 -15.89 -5.36 1.17
C SER A 88 -15.25 -5.69 2.52
N THR A 89 -15.91 -6.50 3.35
CA THR A 89 -15.36 -6.86 4.67
C THR A 89 -14.12 -7.74 4.56
N ASP A 90 -14.16 -8.74 3.69
CA ASP A 90 -13.06 -9.70 3.55
C ASP A 90 -11.88 -9.11 2.78
N ASP A 91 -12.15 -8.33 1.73
CA ASP A 91 -11.10 -7.65 0.96
C ASP A 91 -10.34 -6.62 1.80
N ALA A 92 -11.01 -5.93 2.73
CA ALA A 92 -10.34 -5.05 3.68
C ALA A 92 -9.31 -5.81 4.54
N LYS A 93 -9.65 -7.03 4.98
CA LYS A 93 -8.72 -7.89 5.74
C LYS A 93 -7.58 -8.38 4.86
N ILE A 94 -7.86 -8.73 3.60
CA ILE A 94 -6.84 -9.17 2.64
C ILE A 94 -5.84 -8.04 2.37
N ILE A 95 -6.30 -6.81 2.12
CA ILE A 95 -5.45 -5.63 1.95
C ILE A 95 -4.56 -5.43 3.19
N GLN A 96 -5.15 -5.50 4.40
CA GLN A 96 -4.38 -5.38 5.63
C GLN A 96 -3.31 -6.48 5.76
N ALA A 97 -3.65 -7.72 5.43
CA ALA A 97 -2.72 -8.85 5.47
C ALA A 97 -1.57 -8.68 4.46
N MET A 98 -1.85 -8.24 3.23
CA MET A 98 -0.83 -7.95 2.23
C MET A 98 0.16 -6.88 2.71
N ARG A 99 -0.35 -5.79 3.30
CA ARG A 99 0.48 -4.73 3.88
C ARG A 99 1.35 -5.22 5.02
N ALA A 100 0.81 -6.07 5.90
CA ALA A 100 1.54 -6.66 7.01
C ALA A 100 2.60 -7.68 6.55
N ALA A 101 2.38 -8.34 5.41
CA ALA A 101 3.30 -9.29 4.83
C ALA A 101 4.43 -8.63 4.02
N SER A 102 4.27 -7.36 3.61
CA SER A 102 5.25 -6.65 2.78
C SER A 102 6.66 -6.67 3.37
N PRO A 103 7.70 -6.96 2.55
CA PRO A 103 9.09 -6.84 2.95
C PRO A 103 9.46 -5.43 3.41
N ARG A 104 10.43 -5.33 4.33
CA ARG A 104 10.93 -4.02 4.78
C ARG A 104 11.45 -3.21 3.59
N GLY A 105 10.99 -1.97 3.46
CA GLY A 105 11.39 -1.07 2.38
C GLY A 105 10.58 -1.21 1.09
N VAL A 106 9.54 -2.06 1.07
CA VAL A 106 8.55 -2.12 -0.01
C VAL A 106 7.22 -1.58 0.50
N ASP A 107 6.72 -0.55 -0.17
CA ASP A 107 5.42 0.04 0.17
C ASP A 107 4.29 -0.72 -0.54
N VAL A 108 3.25 -1.05 0.21
CA VAL A 108 2.00 -1.60 -0.31
C VAL A 108 0.92 -0.56 -0.02
N PRO A 109 0.34 0.06 -1.07
CA PRO A 109 -0.69 1.08 -0.89
C PRO A 109 -1.83 0.58 -0.02
N ALA A 110 -2.37 1.48 0.82
CA ALA A 110 -3.55 1.18 1.61
C ALA A 110 -4.83 1.03 0.76
N ASN A 111 -4.87 1.70 -0.38
CA ASN A 111 -5.94 1.61 -1.36
C ASN A 111 -5.38 2.07 -2.72
N ASP A 112 -5.56 1.26 -3.76
CA ASP A 112 -5.15 1.61 -5.14
C ASP A 112 -6.11 1.01 -6.21
N PRO A 113 -7.41 1.38 -6.20
CA PRO A 113 -8.39 0.74 -7.07
C PRO A 113 -8.24 1.15 -8.54
N ASP A 114 -8.73 0.30 -9.45
CA ASP A 114 -8.97 0.68 -10.84
C ASP A 114 -10.15 1.67 -10.93
N THR A 115 -9.81 2.95 -10.98
CA THR A 115 -10.81 4.02 -11.06
C THR A 115 -11.69 3.94 -12.31
N THR A 116 -11.24 3.27 -13.40
CA THR A 116 -12.05 3.09 -14.62
C THR A 116 -13.27 2.22 -14.32
N VAL A 117 -13.08 1.12 -13.59
CA VAL A 117 -14.15 0.22 -13.17
C VAL A 117 -15.08 0.91 -12.17
N LEU A 118 -14.53 1.65 -11.21
CA LEU A 118 -15.37 2.41 -10.26
C LEU A 118 -16.22 3.47 -10.98
N ASN A 119 -15.63 4.15 -11.96
CA ASN A 119 -16.32 5.19 -12.73
C ASN A 119 -17.41 4.62 -13.64
N SER A 120 -17.26 3.41 -14.18
CA SER A 120 -18.27 2.78 -15.04
C SER A 120 -19.54 2.41 -14.27
N ILE A 121 -19.43 2.06 -12.98
CA ILE A 121 -20.57 1.63 -12.17
C ILE A 121 -21.15 2.74 -11.30
N LYS A 122 -20.36 3.75 -10.91
CA LYS A 122 -20.79 4.73 -9.88
C LYS A 122 -22.03 5.54 -10.27
N SER A 123 -22.26 5.81 -11.55
CA SER A 123 -23.43 6.58 -11.99
C SER A 123 -24.71 5.74 -12.03
N LEU A 124 -24.59 4.42 -12.18
CA LEU A 124 -25.70 3.49 -12.36
C LEU A 124 -26.52 3.31 -11.07
N ARG A 125 -27.76 2.84 -11.23
CA ARG A 125 -28.71 2.54 -10.13
C ARG A 125 -29.57 1.32 -10.44
N GLY A 126 -30.06 0.68 -9.39
CA GLY A 126 -31.01 -0.43 -9.47
C GLY A 126 -30.49 -1.55 -10.37
N ALA A 127 -31.37 -2.08 -11.24
CA ALA A 127 -31.04 -3.21 -12.10
C ALA A 127 -29.86 -2.96 -13.05
N GLU A 128 -29.67 -1.73 -13.53
CA GLU A 128 -28.50 -1.39 -14.38
C GLU A 128 -27.19 -1.47 -13.59
N PHE A 129 -27.21 -0.99 -12.34
CA PHE A 129 -26.08 -1.14 -11.43
C PHE A 129 -25.81 -2.61 -11.13
N ASP A 130 -26.86 -3.37 -10.77
CA ASP A 130 -26.72 -4.78 -10.39
C ASP A 130 -26.09 -5.59 -11.52
N LYS A 131 -26.57 -5.40 -12.75
CA LYS A 131 -26.00 -6.05 -13.94
C LYS A 131 -24.53 -5.69 -14.13
N ALA A 132 -24.21 -4.40 -14.14
CA ALA A 132 -22.83 -3.95 -14.37
C ALA A 132 -21.88 -4.41 -13.25
N TYR A 133 -22.32 -4.34 -12.00
CA TYR A 133 -21.57 -4.80 -10.84
C TYR A 133 -21.30 -6.31 -10.90
N ILE A 134 -22.32 -7.12 -11.21
CA ILE A 134 -22.15 -8.57 -11.31
C ILE A 134 -21.18 -8.95 -12.43
N GLU A 135 -21.36 -8.38 -13.62
CA GLU A 135 -20.53 -8.71 -14.78
C GLU A 135 -19.07 -8.22 -14.64
N GLN A 136 -18.88 -6.94 -14.29
CA GLN A 136 -17.56 -6.30 -14.33
C GLN A 136 -16.75 -6.54 -13.05
N VAL A 137 -17.42 -6.58 -11.90
CA VAL A 137 -16.76 -6.63 -10.59
C VAL A 137 -16.81 -8.05 -10.06
N ALA A 138 -18.01 -8.58 -9.81
CA ALA A 138 -18.19 -9.85 -9.10
C ALA A 138 -17.72 -11.08 -9.90
N LEU A 139 -17.80 -11.03 -11.23
CA LEU A 139 -17.29 -12.09 -12.11
C LEU A 139 -15.91 -11.73 -12.67
N ALA A 140 -15.83 -10.79 -13.62
CA ALA A 140 -14.59 -10.52 -14.33
C ALA A 140 -13.47 -9.97 -13.42
N GLY A 141 -13.80 -9.05 -12.52
CA GLY A 141 -12.85 -8.53 -11.55
C GLY A 141 -12.40 -9.58 -10.53
N GLN A 142 -13.32 -10.43 -10.07
CA GLN A 142 -12.98 -11.51 -9.15
C GLN A 142 -12.06 -12.56 -9.78
N GLN A 143 -12.30 -12.91 -11.04
CA GLN A 143 -11.42 -13.82 -11.79
C GLN A 143 -10.01 -13.24 -11.93
N LYS A 144 -9.87 -11.93 -12.21
CA LYS A 144 -8.56 -11.26 -12.23
C LYS A 144 -7.87 -11.32 -10.86
N THR A 145 -8.63 -11.10 -9.79
CA THR A 145 -8.13 -11.18 -8.41
C THR A 145 -7.62 -12.59 -8.10
N ILE A 146 -8.40 -13.63 -8.41
CA ILE A 146 -7.99 -15.03 -8.25
C ILE A 146 -6.71 -15.32 -9.04
N SER A 147 -6.62 -14.88 -10.30
CA SER A 147 -5.43 -15.08 -11.14
C SER A 147 -4.18 -14.43 -10.56
N ALA A 148 -4.28 -13.19 -10.05
CA ALA A 148 -3.14 -12.51 -9.41
C ALA A 148 -2.64 -13.27 -8.18
N PHE A 149 -3.56 -13.77 -7.36
CA PHE A 149 -3.23 -14.55 -6.15
C PHE A 149 -2.63 -15.92 -6.50
N GLN A 150 -3.16 -16.60 -7.53
CA GLN A 150 -2.58 -17.85 -8.02
C GLN A 150 -1.17 -17.66 -8.59
N ALA A 151 -0.93 -16.56 -9.32
CA ALA A 151 0.39 -16.24 -9.87
C ALA A 151 1.43 -16.04 -8.77
N GLU A 152 1.08 -15.37 -7.66
CA GLU A 152 1.96 -15.22 -6.50
C GLU A 152 2.27 -16.57 -5.85
N ILE A 153 1.26 -17.41 -5.64
CA ILE A 153 1.44 -18.75 -5.07
C ILE A 153 2.42 -19.58 -5.92
N ALA A 154 2.30 -19.50 -7.24
CA ALA A 154 3.12 -20.25 -8.17
C ALA A 154 4.55 -19.69 -8.28
N SER A 155 4.69 -18.38 -8.48
CA SER A 155 5.93 -17.75 -8.97
C SER A 155 6.60 -16.81 -7.96
N GLY A 156 5.89 -16.44 -6.88
CA GLY A 156 6.41 -15.59 -5.81
C GLY A 156 7.58 -16.25 -5.08
N ARG A 157 8.43 -15.41 -4.46
CA ARG A 157 9.57 -15.80 -3.63
C ARG A 157 9.45 -15.34 -2.19
N ASP A 158 8.69 -14.28 -1.90
CA ASP A 158 8.47 -13.87 -0.53
C ASP A 158 7.51 -14.82 0.19
N ALA A 159 8.01 -15.50 1.23
CA ALA A 159 7.22 -16.52 1.92
C ALA A 159 5.94 -15.97 2.59
N LYS A 160 5.93 -14.70 3.02
CA LYS A 160 4.77 -14.09 3.68
C LYS A 160 3.71 -13.68 2.65
N LEU A 161 4.12 -13.10 1.52
CA LEU A 161 3.18 -12.76 0.44
C LEU A 161 2.52 -14.01 -0.13
N LYS A 162 3.30 -15.09 -0.36
CA LYS A 162 2.73 -16.39 -0.75
C LYS A 162 1.75 -16.95 0.26
N GLU A 163 2.03 -16.80 1.56
CA GLU A 163 1.12 -17.28 2.61
C GLU A 163 -0.18 -16.48 2.63
N VAL A 164 -0.11 -15.15 2.55
CA VAL A 164 -1.31 -14.31 2.40
C VAL A 164 -2.11 -14.73 1.16
N ALA A 165 -1.43 -14.96 0.04
CA ALA A 165 -2.10 -15.37 -1.19
C ALA A 165 -2.81 -16.73 -1.02
N ARG A 166 -2.18 -17.71 -0.37
CA ARG A 166 -2.78 -19.03 -0.08
C ARG A 166 -3.98 -18.94 0.84
N GLN A 167 -3.93 -18.09 1.87
CA GLN A 167 -5.01 -17.91 2.83
C GLN A 167 -6.22 -17.19 2.22
N ALA A 168 -5.97 -16.22 1.34
CA ALA A 168 -7.01 -15.46 0.66
C ALA A 168 -7.69 -16.24 -0.48
N LEU A 169 -6.96 -17.11 -1.19
CA LEU A 169 -7.48 -17.84 -2.34
C LEU A 169 -8.83 -18.56 -2.13
N PRO A 170 -9.06 -19.33 -1.04
CA PRO A 170 -10.35 -19.98 -0.83
C PRO A 170 -11.50 -18.98 -0.60
N ILE A 171 -11.23 -17.82 0.02
CA ILE A 171 -12.21 -16.74 0.20
C ILE A 171 -12.58 -16.16 -1.17
N LEU A 172 -11.56 -15.86 -1.99
CA LEU A 172 -11.76 -15.31 -3.33
C LEU A 172 -12.54 -16.26 -4.24
N GLN A 173 -12.26 -17.57 -4.16
CA GLN A 173 -13.00 -18.60 -4.88
C GLN A 173 -14.46 -18.71 -4.41
N ALA A 174 -14.70 -18.59 -3.10
CA ALA A 174 -16.06 -18.57 -2.56
C ALA A 174 -16.86 -17.35 -3.04
N HIS A 175 -16.24 -16.16 -3.08
CA HIS A 175 -16.87 -14.97 -3.66
C HIS A 175 -17.21 -15.18 -5.14
N TYR A 176 -16.33 -15.79 -5.94
CA TYR A 176 -16.62 -16.08 -7.35
C TYR A 176 -17.80 -17.05 -7.51
N ALA A 177 -17.85 -18.11 -6.71
CA ALA A 177 -18.97 -19.05 -6.74
C ALA A 177 -20.30 -18.38 -6.35
N ASP A 178 -20.28 -17.47 -5.37
CA ASP A 178 -21.45 -16.68 -4.99
C ASP A 178 -21.85 -15.69 -6.09
N ALA A 179 -20.88 -15.08 -6.78
CA ALA A 179 -21.11 -14.20 -7.91
C ALA A 179 -21.76 -14.95 -9.09
N GLN A 180 -21.37 -16.19 -9.36
CA GLN A 180 -22.01 -17.03 -10.38
C GLN A 180 -23.48 -17.32 -10.05
N LYS A 181 -23.78 -17.66 -8.79
CA LYS A 181 -25.18 -17.84 -8.34
C LYS A 181 -25.98 -16.55 -8.45
N LEU A 182 -25.36 -15.42 -8.10
CA LEU A 182 -25.95 -14.09 -8.25
C LEU A 182 -26.25 -13.79 -9.72
N ALA A 183 -25.31 -14.04 -10.64
CA ALA A 183 -25.53 -13.88 -12.08
C ALA A 183 -26.70 -14.71 -12.61
N GLN A 184 -26.80 -15.99 -12.21
CA GLN A 184 -27.90 -16.87 -12.61
C GLN A 184 -29.27 -16.33 -12.16
N ARG A 185 -29.37 -15.81 -10.92
CA ARG A 185 -30.61 -15.19 -10.41
C ARG A 185 -31.03 -13.94 -11.18
N HIS A 186 -30.06 -13.18 -11.70
CA HIS A 186 -30.30 -12.00 -12.52
C HIS A 186 -30.42 -12.34 -14.02
N HIS A 187 -30.48 -13.63 -14.40
CA HIS A 187 -30.52 -14.10 -15.79
C HIS A 187 -29.34 -13.61 -16.64
N LEU A 188 -28.20 -13.37 -16.01
CA LEU A 188 -26.95 -13.00 -16.67
C LEU A 188 -26.18 -14.27 -17.04
N ALA A 189 -25.44 -14.21 -18.15
CA ALA A 189 -24.56 -15.31 -18.52
C ALA A 189 -23.56 -15.54 -17.39
N SER A 190 -23.49 -16.77 -16.89
CA SER A 190 -22.37 -17.18 -16.04
C SER A 190 -21.11 -17.12 -16.91
N ALA A 191 -20.11 -16.32 -16.53
CA ALA A 191 -18.82 -16.37 -17.20
C ALA A 191 -18.30 -17.81 -17.13
N GLN A 192 -18.03 -18.42 -18.29
CA GLN A 192 -17.48 -19.77 -18.44
C GLN A 192 -16.00 -19.78 -18.05
#